data_AF-A0A7I8MN42-F1
#
_entry.id   AF-A0A7I8MN42-F1
#
_cell.length_a   1.000
_cell.length_b   1.000
_cell.length_c   1.000
_cell.angle_alpha   90.00
_cell.angle_beta   90.00
_cell.angle_gamma   90.00
#
_symmetry.space_group_name_H-M   'P 1'
#
loop_
_entity.id
_entity.type
_entity.pdbx_description
1 polymer ?
#
loop_
_entity_poly.entity_id
_entity_poly.type
_entity_poly.pdbx_seq_one_letter_code
_entity_poly.pdbx_strand_id
1 'polypeptide(L)'
;MDFKKTRLFVPLVLLSTLSTAAPGLSAAADSRHLAGPARVVDGDTLQMSENTIRLMGVDAPEKNQRCRTRRHRGVSSPYPCGLLATKWLASKTKNKTVVCKTSTKDRWGRLVGVCTISGENKSLNSQLVSSGWAVAYRKYSKKYIGEEQAAKQVRRGIWAGPFERPEQWRRNYWHYKRGKDRDGRPHQEGRPSIHPLVTLVLVNRSVDQVQGSKNGQRPGSRIRTTITITTNRTDRG
;
A
#
# COMPACT_ATOMS: atom_id res chain seq x y z
N MET A 1 -89.77 33.38 22.44
CA MET A 1 -88.35 33.36 22.83
C MET A 1 -87.61 32.51 21.80
N ASP A 2 -87.17 33.15 20.72
CA ASP A 2 -86.55 32.52 19.55
C ASP A 2 -85.02 32.57 19.66
N PHE A 3 -84.38 31.42 19.86
CA PHE A 3 -82.93 31.28 19.75
C PHE A 3 -82.56 30.90 18.32
N LYS A 4 -82.30 31.90 17.47
CA LYS A 4 -81.74 31.70 16.13
C LYS A 4 -80.31 31.16 16.25
N LYS A 5 -80.09 29.95 15.71
CA LYS A 5 -78.77 29.31 15.58
C LYS A 5 -77.92 30.05 14.54
N THR A 6 -76.93 30.81 14.99
CA THR A 6 -75.92 31.44 14.12
C THR A 6 -74.96 30.37 13.62
N ARG A 7 -74.99 30.05 12.32
CA ARG A 7 -73.99 29.18 11.69
C ARG A 7 -72.74 30.01 11.38
N LEU A 8 -71.64 29.69 12.06
CA LEU A 8 -70.32 30.29 11.83
C LEU A 8 -69.73 29.67 10.54
N PHE A 9 -69.57 30.47 9.48
CA PHE A 9 -68.86 30.07 8.27
C PHE A 9 -67.35 30.26 8.51
N VAL A 10 -66.59 29.16 8.61
CA VAL A 10 -65.12 29.19 8.61
C VAL A 10 -64.65 29.11 7.17
N PRO A 11 -63.88 30.08 6.64
CA PRO A 11 -63.35 29.98 5.29
C PRO A 11 -62.23 28.94 5.25
N LEU A 12 -62.39 27.94 4.39
CA LEU A 12 -61.39 26.93 4.08
C LEU A 12 -60.26 27.61 3.29
N VAL A 13 -59.19 28.01 3.98
CA VAL A 13 -57.97 28.52 3.33
C VAL A 13 -57.21 27.34 2.73
N LEU A 14 -57.29 27.17 1.41
CA LEU A 14 -56.46 26.24 0.65
C LEU A 14 -54.99 26.70 0.70
N LEU A 15 -54.19 26.09 1.58
CA LEU A 15 -52.73 26.25 1.54
C LEU A 15 -52.19 25.51 0.31
N SER A 16 -51.88 26.27 -0.74
CA SER A 16 -51.11 25.79 -1.89
C SER A 16 -49.68 25.50 -1.44
N THR A 17 -49.34 24.22 -1.30
CA THR A 17 -47.97 23.77 -1.05
C THR A 17 -47.14 24.00 -2.31
N LEU A 18 -46.39 25.10 -2.37
CA LEU A 18 -45.32 25.30 -3.34
C LEU A 18 -44.22 24.26 -3.05
N SER A 19 -44.24 23.17 -3.80
CA SER A 19 -43.16 22.18 -3.80
C SER A 19 -41.91 22.82 -4.39
N THR A 20 -41.06 23.36 -3.52
CA THR A 20 -39.73 23.86 -3.90
C THR A 20 -38.85 22.67 -4.25
N ALA A 21 -38.76 22.37 -5.55
CA ALA A 21 -37.77 21.44 -6.07
C ALA A 21 -36.37 22.03 -5.81
N ALA A 22 -35.67 21.51 -4.79
CA ALA A 22 -34.28 21.88 -4.55
C ALA A 22 -33.43 21.41 -5.74
N PRO A 23 -32.65 22.29 -6.40
CA PRO A 23 -31.73 21.86 -7.44
C PRO A 23 -30.69 20.93 -6.81
N GLY A 24 -30.71 19.66 -7.22
CA GLY A 24 -29.71 18.68 -6.81
C GLY A 24 -28.33 19.14 -7.25
N LEU A 25 -27.41 19.37 -6.30
CA LEU A 25 -26.01 19.58 -6.60
C LEU A 25 -25.47 18.32 -7.28
N SER A 26 -25.40 18.37 -8.61
CA SER A 26 -24.70 17.34 -9.38
C SER A 26 -23.21 17.47 -9.07
N ALA A 27 -22.65 16.48 -8.36
CA ALA A 27 -21.23 16.38 -8.15
C ALA A 27 -20.57 16.16 -9.52
N ALA A 28 -20.11 17.25 -10.15
CA ALA A 28 -19.36 17.18 -11.39
C ALA A 28 -18.16 16.24 -11.18
N ALA A 29 -18.15 15.13 -11.90
CA ALA A 29 -16.98 14.26 -11.94
C ALA A 29 -15.79 15.11 -12.42
N ASP A 30 -14.78 15.26 -11.58
CA ASP A 30 -13.60 16.08 -11.84
C ASP A 30 -12.68 15.33 -12.82
N SER A 31 -13.14 15.19 -14.07
CA SER A 31 -12.42 14.52 -15.13
C SER A 31 -11.35 15.45 -15.69
N ARG A 32 -10.11 15.27 -15.24
CA ARG A 32 -8.96 16.07 -15.70
C ARG A 32 -8.03 15.25 -16.57
N HIS A 33 -7.56 15.86 -17.66
CA HIS A 33 -6.41 15.40 -18.42
C HIS A 33 -5.18 16.18 -17.96
N LEU A 34 -4.21 15.46 -17.39
CA LEU A 34 -2.92 16.02 -16.98
C LEU A 34 -1.84 15.45 -17.88
N ALA A 35 -0.91 16.30 -18.34
CA ALA A 35 0.22 15.88 -19.15
C ALA A 35 1.48 16.62 -18.71
N GLY A 36 2.58 15.89 -18.57
CA GLY A 36 3.87 16.48 -18.19
C GLY A 36 4.84 15.48 -17.56
N PRO A 37 5.98 15.95 -17.05
CA PRO A 37 6.87 15.12 -16.26
C PRO A 37 6.18 14.68 -14.97
N ALA A 38 6.39 13.43 -14.57
CA ALA A 38 5.85 12.88 -13.33
C ALA A 38 6.97 12.45 -12.38
N ARG A 39 6.93 12.96 -11.14
CA ARG A 39 7.78 12.48 -10.06
C ARG A 39 7.11 11.29 -9.39
N VAL A 40 7.84 10.19 -9.21
CA VAL A 40 7.30 9.00 -8.53
C VAL A 40 7.36 9.18 -7.01
N VAL A 41 6.24 8.94 -6.32
CA VAL A 41 6.16 8.98 -4.85
C VAL A 41 6.42 7.57 -4.28
N ASP A 42 5.68 6.59 -4.79
CA ASP A 42 5.77 5.16 -4.43
C ASP A 42 5.38 4.25 -5.62
N GLY A 43 5.06 2.98 -5.36
CA GLY A 43 4.80 1.99 -6.41
C GLY A 43 3.53 2.20 -7.24
N ASP A 44 2.57 3.01 -6.78
CA ASP A 44 1.34 3.31 -7.51
C ASP A 44 0.90 4.78 -7.44
N THR A 45 1.78 5.67 -6.99
CA THR A 45 1.50 7.10 -6.83
C THR A 45 2.50 7.98 -7.58
N LEU A 46 1.98 8.91 -8.37
CA LEU A 46 2.73 9.94 -9.11
C LEU A 46 2.41 11.33 -8.54
N GLN A 47 3.37 12.24 -8.63
CA GLN A 47 3.17 13.67 -8.45
C GLN A 47 3.38 14.35 -9.81
N MET A 48 2.41 15.15 -10.23
CA MET A 48 2.45 15.91 -11.48
C MET A 48 1.95 17.33 -11.21
N SER A 49 2.87 18.30 -11.28
CA SER A 49 2.64 19.65 -10.75
C SER A 49 2.14 19.58 -9.30
N GLU A 50 1.07 20.31 -8.96
CA GLU A 50 0.46 20.29 -7.62
C GLU A 50 -0.39 19.04 -7.34
N ASN A 51 -0.61 18.16 -8.33
CA ASN A 51 -1.52 17.04 -8.18
C ASN A 51 -0.78 15.76 -7.79
N THR A 52 -1.24 15.12 -6.71
CA THR A 52 -0.92 13.73 -6.40
C THR A 52 -1.92 12.82 -7.10
N ILE A 53 -1.44 11.86 -7.88
CA ILE A 53 -2.22 10.95 -8.70
C ILE A 53 -1.98 9.51 -8.24
N ARG A 54 -3.03 8.83 -7.78
CA ARG A 54 -3.03 7.39 -7.53
C ARG A 54 -3.46 6.65 -8.79
N LEU A 55 -2.67 5.65 -9.19
CA LEU A 55 -3.00 4.78 -10.31
C LEU A 55 -4.27 3.97 -9.98
N MET A 56 -5.31 4.17 -10.78
CA MET A 56 -6.60 3.49 -10.65
C MET A 56 -6.47 1.97 -10.83
N GLY A 57 -7.24 1.21 -10.04
CA GLY A 57 -7.46 -0.22 -10.25
C GLY A 57 -6.26 -1.12 -9.92
N VAL A 58 -5.16 -0.56 -9.41
CA VAL A 58 -3.96 -1.29 -9.02
C VAL A 58 -3.62 -1.01 -7.57
N ASP A 59 -2.87 -1.92 -6.95
CA ASP A 59 -2.32 -1.75 -5.62
C ASP A 59 -0.88 -2.26 -5.58
N ALA A 60 0.08 -1.35 -5.46
CA ALA A 60 1.50 -1.71 -5.37
C ALA A 60 1.93 -1.92 -3.92
N PRO A 61 2.97 -2.73 -3.64
CA PRO A 61 3.55 -2.81 -2.31
C PRO A 61 4.00 -1.43 -1.84
N GLU A 62 3.71 -1.09 -0.59
CA GLU A 62 4.14 0.17 0.00
C GLU A 62 5.66 0.28 -0.01
N LYS A 63 6.23 1.49 -0.10
CA LYS A 63 7.68 1.70 -0.31
C LYS A 63 8.58 0.89 0.65
N ASN A 64 8.16 0.73 1.90
CA ASN A 64 8.89 0.00 2.95
C ASN A 64 8.49 -1.48 3.09
N GLN A 65 7.54 -1.96 2.29
CA GLN A 65 7.09 -3.33 2.30
C GLN A 65 8.16 -4.27 1.77
N ARG A 66 8.38 -5.36 2.51
CA ARG A 66 9.25 -6.48 2.11
C ARG A 66 8.41 -7.68 1.70
N CYS A 67 8.87 -8.39 0.68
CA CYS A 67 8.29 -9.63 0.18
C CYS A 67 9.30 -10.77 0.37
N ARG A 68 8.89 -12.03 0.18
CA ARG A 68 9.81 -13.17 0.28
C ARG A 68 10.00 -13.85 -1.06
N THR A 69 11.21 -14.33 -1.31
CA THR A 69 11.47 -15.22 -2.44
C THR A 69 10.79 -16.58 -2.23
N ARG A 70 10.66 -17.37 -3.31
CA ARG A 70 10.25 -18.78 -3.19
C ARG A 70 11.15 -19.50 -2.20
N ARG A 71 10.57 -20.41 -1.43
CA ARG A 71 11.37 -21.30 -0.59
C ARG A 71 12.33 -22.12 -1.46
N HIS A 72 13.60 -22.09 -1.10
CA HIS A 72 14.64 -22.93 -1.68
C HIS A 72 15.37 -23.60 -0.52
N ARG A 73 15.37 -24.95 -0.51
CA ARG A 73 15.90 -25.76 0.60
C ARG A 73 15.33 -25.36 1.97
N GLY A 74 14.02 -25.12 2.02
CA GLY A 74 13.33 -24.68 3.25
C GLY A 74 13.44 -23.20 3.59
N VAL A 75 14.36 -22.45 2.96
CA VAL A 75 14.63 -21.05 3.30
C VAL A 75 14.00 -20.09 2.29
N SER A 76 13.42 -18.98 2.76
CA SER A 76 12.96 -17.87 1.91
C SER A 76 13.59 -16.56 2.36
N SER A 77 14.12 -15.79 1.42
CA SER A 77 14.85 -14.57 1.70
C SER A 77 13.95 -13.34 1.53
N PRO A 78 13.98 -12.39 2.47
CA PRO A 78 13.20 -11.17 2.33
C PRO A 78 13.87 -10.20 1.36
N TYR A 79 13.11 -9.55 0.47
CA TYR A 79 13.61 -8.55 -0.47
C TYR A 79 12.69 -7.30 -0.49
N PRO A 80 13.21 -6.11 -0.85
CA PRO A 80 12.49 -4.84 -0.72
C PRO A 80 11.53 -4.58 -1.90
N CYS A 81 10.47 -5.38 -2.00
CA CYS A 81 9.55 -5.32 -3.14
C CYS A 81 8.86 -3.96 -3.33
N GLY A 82 8.56 -3.22 -2.26
CA GLY A 82 8.03 -1.85 -2.36
C GLY A 82 8.96 -0.90 -3.08
N LEU A 83 10.22 -0.86 -2.65
CA LEU A 83 11.25 -0.07 -3.30
C LEU A 83 11.46 -0.48 -4.76
N LEU A 84 11.41 -1.78 -5.06
CA LEU A 84 11.55 -2.27 -6.44
C LEU A 84 10.38 -1.86 -7.33
N ALA A 85 9.15 -1.89 -6.81
CA ALA A 85 7.97 -1.38 -7.52
C ALA A 85 8.07 0.13 -7.81
N THR A 86 8.49 0.92 -6.81
CA THR A 86 8.77 2.36 -7.00
C THR A 86 9.86 2.60 -8.05
N LYS A 87 10.96 1.84 -8.01
CA LYS A 87 12.05 1.94 -8.99
C LYS A 87 11.60 1.56 -10.39
N TRP A 88 10.77 0.52 -10.52
CA TRP A 88 10.19 0.15 -11.80
C TRP A 88 9.37 1.30 -12.37
N LEU A 89 8.47 1.90 -11.58
CA LEU A 89 7.64 3.01 -12.05
C LEU A 89 8.51 4.22 -12.44
N ALA A 90 9.52 4.55 -11.62
CA ALA A 90 10.47 5.61 -11.93
C ALA A 90 11.24 5.35 -13.23
N SER A 91 11.65 4.11 -13.49
CA SER A 91 12.32 3.74 -14.74
C SER A 91 11.41 3.92 -15.96
N LYS A 92 10.10 3.72 -15.80
CA LYS A 92 9.11 3.86 -16.87
C LYS A 92 8.78 5.32 -17.19
N THR A 93 8.84 6.21 -16.20
CA THR A 93 8.50 7.64 -16.38
C THR A 93 9.72 8.53 -16.56
N LYS A 94 10.94 8.03 -16.33
CA LYS A 94 12.18 8.83 -16.45
C LYS A 94 12.29 9.45 -17.85
N ASN A 95 12.51 10.78 -17.88
CA ASN A 95 12.69 11.60 -19.09
C ASN A 95 11.56 11.43 -20.12
N LYS A 96 10.34 11.14 -19.66
CA LYS A 96 9.17 10.92 -20.51
C LYS A 96 8.01 11.80 -20.06
N THR A 97 7.18 12.20 -21.02
CA THR A 97 5.89 12.85 -20.75
C THR A 97 4.87 11.79 -20.35
N VAL A 98 4.29 11.92 -19.16
CA VAL A 98 3.19 11.09 -18.70
C VAL A 98 1.88 11.83 -18.95
N VAL A 99 0.88 11.12 -19.46
CA VAL A 99 -0.48 11.61 -19.66
C VAL A 99 -1.40 10.82 -18.74
N CYS A 100 -2.13 11.50 -17.85
CA CYS A 100 -3.05 10.90 -16.91
C CYS A 100 -4.48 11.36 -17.18
N LYS A 101 -5.37 10.40 -17.39
CA LYS A 101 -6.83 10.61 -17.42
C LYS A 101 -7.39 10.29 -16.04
N THR A 102 -7.83 11.31 -15.33
CA THR A 102 -8.36 11.20 -13.96
C THR A 102 -9.88 11.31 -13.99
N SER A 103 -10.57 10.66 -13.04
CA SER A 103 -12.04 10.65 -13.01
C SER A 103 -12.64 11.10 -11.68
N THR A 104 -11.87 11.03 -10.60
CA THR A 104 -12.33 11.35 -9.24
C THR A 104 -11.14 11.71 -8.35
N LYS A 105 -11.44 12.24 -7.17
CA LYS A 105 -10.51 12.26 -6.04
C LYS A 105 -10.84 11.14 -5.06
N ASP A 106 -9.84 10.62 -4.38
CA ASP A 106 -10.04 9.75 -3.22
C ASP A 106 -10.23 10.58 -1.94
N ARG A 107 -10.53 9.90 -0.81
CA ARG A 107 -10.77 10.55 0.49
C ARG A 107 -9.58 11.35 1.04
N TRP A 108 -8.40 11.21 0.45
CA TRP A 108 -7.19 11.94 0.83
C TRP A 108 -6.87 13.07 -0.16
N GLY A 109 -7.80 13.38 -1.08
CA GLY A 109 -7.66 14.45 -2.06
C GLY A 109 -6.77 14.09 -3.26
N ARG A 110 -6.28 12.85 -3.37
CA ARG A 110 -5.47 12.43 -4.53
C ARG A 110 -6.38 12.20 -5.72
N LEU A 111 -5.97 12.66 -6.90
CA LEU A 111 -6.64 12.28 -8.14
C LEU A 111 -6.47 10.78 -8.38
N VAL A 112 -7.51 10.10 -8.84
CA VAL A 112 -7.48 8.69 -9.21
C VAL A 112 -7.61 8.58 -10.72
N GLY A 113 -6.64 7.94 -11.37
CA GLY A 113 -6.59 7.95 -12.83
C GLY A 113 -5.79 6.84 -13.48
N VAL A 114 -5.96 6.74 -14.79
CA VAL A 114 -5.17 5.86 -15.66
C VAL A 114 -4.13 6.72 -16.36
N CYS A 115 -2.86 6.33 -16.22
CA CYS A 115 -1.75 7.07 -16.80
C CYS A 115 -1.06 6.26 -17.90
N THR A 116 -0.59 6.94 -18.93
CA THR A 116 0.14 6.41 -20.09
C THR A 116 1.39 7.25 -20.32
N ILE A 117 2.43 6.66 -20.92
CA ILE A 117 3.50 7.46 -21.51
C ILE A 117 2.98 8.04 -22.83
N SER A 118 3.29 9.30 -23.13
CA SER A 118 2.91 9.92 -24.41
C SER A 118 3.45 9.08 -25.58
N GLY A 119 2.57 8.72 -26.52
CA GLY A 119 2.89 7.83 -27.65
C GLY A 119 2.85 6.33 -27.35
N GLU A 120 2.63 5.90 -26.10
CA GLU A 120 2.44 4.48 -25.76
C GLU A 120 0.94 4.15 -25.57
N ASN A 121 0.49 3.04 -26.17
CA ASN A 121 -0.91 2.58 -26.04
C ASN A 121 -1.20 1.90 -24.68
N LYS A 122 -0.17 1.36 -24.02
CA LYS A 122 -0.36 0.57 -22.80
C LYS A 122 -0.22 1.45 -21.56
N SER A 123 -1.29 1.55 -20.77
CA SER A 123 -1.26 2.28 -19.49
C SER A 123 -0.17 1.77 -18.54
N LEU A 124 0.44 2.68 -17.78
CA LEU A 124 1.34 2.38 -16.67
C LEU A 124 0.67 1.45 -15.66
N ASN A 125 -0.62 1.60 -15.40
CA ASN A 125 -1.42 0.73 -14.54
C ASN A 125 -1.35 -0.75 -15.01
N SER A 126 -1.65 -1.01 -16.29
CA SER A 126 -1.57 -2.37 -16.87
C SER A 126 -0.12 -2.87 -16.91
N GLN A 127 0.83 -2.00 -17.31
CA GLN A 127 2.24 -2.36 -17.35
C GLN A 127 2.77 -2.78 -15.96
N LEU A 128 2.38 -2.07 -14.90
CA LEU A 128 2.79 -2.32 -13.52
C LEU A 128 2.32 -3.69 -13.02
N VAL A 129 1.05 -4.04 -13.26
CA VAL A 129 0.50 -5.35 -12.91
C VAL A 129 1.13 -6.46 -13.76
N SER A 130 1.23 -6.27 -15.08
CA SER A 130 1.82 -7.29 -15.98
C SER A 130 3.32 -7.53 -15.75
N SER A 131 4.01 -6.56 -15.15
CA SER A 131 5.40 -6.68 -14.70
C SER A 131 5.54 -7.31 -13.32
N GLY A 132 4.41 -7.59 -12.65
CA GLY A 132 4.38 -8.20 -11.32
C GLY A 132 4.73 -7.24 -10.19
N TRP A 133 4.61 -5.93 -10.37
CA TRP A 133 4.93 -4.93 -9.33
C TRP A 133 3.70 -4.36 -8.63
N ALA A 134 2.50 -4.76 -9.04
CA ALA A 134 1.25 -4.49 -8.35
C ALA A 134 0.28 -5.65 -8.49
N VAL A 135 -0.69 -5.68 -7.58
CA VAL A 135 -1.85 -6.56 -7.70
C VAL A 135 -3.03 -5.82 -8.35
N ALA A 136 -3.94 -6.56 -8.98
CA ALA A 136 -5.21 -5.98 -9.42
C ALA A 136 -6.06 -5.63 -8.18
N TYR A 137 -6.51 -4.37 -8.09
CA TYR A 137 -7.30 -3.91 -6.96
C TYR A 137 -8.79 -4.08 -7.23
N ARG A 138 -9.23 -5.34 -7.08
CA ARG A 138 -10.57 -5.83 -7.48
C ARG A 138 -11.75 -5.10 -6.85
N LYS A 139 -11.54 -4.46 -5.69
CA LYS A 139 -12.53 -3.59 -5.04
C LYS A 139 -12.95 -2.40 -5.91
N TYR A 140 -12.03 -1.89 -6.72
CA TYR A 140 -12.24 -0.69 -7.54
C TYR A 140 -12.27 -0.98 -9.04
N SER A 141 -11.60 -2.04 -9.51
CA SER A 141 -11.62 -2.39 -10.92
C SER A 141 -11.27 -3.87 -11.15
N LYS A 142 -11.95 -4.49 -12.12
CA LYS A 142 -11.63 -5.84 -12.62
C LYS A 142 -10.69 -5.83 -13.83
N LYS A 143 -10.33 -4.63 -14.33
CA LYS A 143 -9.63 -4.44 -15.61
C LYS A 143 -8.30 -5.19 -15.72
N TYR A 144 -7.55 -5.31 -14.62
CA TYR A 144 -6.18 -5.83 -14.63
C TYR A 144 -6.04 -7.27 -14.13
N ILE A 145 -7.15 -8.01 -13.98
CA ILE A 145 -7.12 -9.39 -13.45
C ILE A 145 -6.34 -10.33 -14.39
N GLY A 146 -6.50 -10.19 -15.70
CA GLY A 146 -5.78 -11.01 -16.68
C GLY A 146 -4.27 -10.81 -16.58
N GLU A 147 -3.81 -9.55 -16.49
CA GLU A 147 -2.40 -9.25 -16.30
C GLU A 147 -1.86 -9.75 -14.96
N GLU A 148 -2.66 -9.70 -13.88
CA GLU A 148 -2.30 -10.26 -12.57
C GLU A 148 -2.08 -11.77 -12.67
N GLN A 149 -3.00 -12.47 -13.34
CA GLN A 149 -2.92 -13.92 -13.55
C GLN A 149 -1.69 -14.30 -14.39
N ALA A 150 -1.44 -13.59 -15.49
CA ALA A 150 -0.27 -13.83 -16.32
C ALA A 150 1.04 -13.60 -15.55
N ALA A 151 1.17 -12.48 -14.81
CA ALA A 151 2.34 -12.19 -13.99
C ALA A 151 2.58 -13.25 -12.90
N LYS A 152 1.49 -13.77 -12.31
CA LYS A 152 1.54 -14.85 -11.32
C LYS A 152 2.02 -16.18 -11.90
N GLN A 153 1.53 -16.56 -13.08
CA GLN A 153 1.92 -17.81 -13.76
C GLN A 153 3.43 -17.90 -13.99
N VAL A 154 4.04 -16.80 -14.45
CA VAL A 154 5.48 -16.71 -14.68
C VAL A 154 6.27 -16.15 -13.49
N ARG A 155 5.64 -16.02 -12.31
CA ARG A 155 6.28 -15.62 -11.03
C ARG A 155 7.07 -14.30 -11.10
N ARG A 156 6.55 -13.30 -11.81
CA ARG A 156 7.20 -11.98 -11.94
C ARG A 156 7.07 -11.13 -10.69
N GLY A 157 8.11 -10.36 -10.38
CA GLY A 157 8.10 -9.36 -9.30
C GLY A 157 7.65 -9.94 -7.96
N ILE A 158 6.59 -9.37 -7.38
CA ILE A 158 6.03 -9.80 -6.09
C ILE A 158 5.58 -11.27 -6.09
N TRP A 159 5.27 -11.83 -7.26
CA TRP A 159 4.86 -13.23 -7.43
C TRP A 159 6.03 -14.23 -7.38
N ALA A 160 7.27 -13.78 -7.16
CA ALA A 160 8.43 -14.65 -6.98
C ALA A 160 8.36 -15.54 -5.72
N GLY A 161 7.48 -15.23 -4.77
CA GLY A 161 7.26 -16.00 -3.56
C GLY A 161 6.05 -15.48 -2.77
N PRO A 162 5.88 -15.92 -1.51
CA PRO A 162 4.77 -15.43 -0.69
C PRO A 162 5.00 -13.97 -0.27
N PHE A 163 3.91 -13.22 -0.25
CA PHE A 163 3.89 -11.83 0.21
C PHE A 163 2.53 -11.51 0.83
N GLU A 164 2.52 -10.52 1.71
CA GLU A 164 1.29 -9.93 2.24
C GLU A 164 0.72 -8.94 1.20
N ARG A 165 -0.58 -8.98 0.90
CA ARG A 165 -1.15 -8.04 -0.09
C ARG A 165 -1.01 -6.59 0.41
N PRO A 166 -0.79 -5.59 -0.46
CA PRO A 166 -0.44 -4.24 0.01
C PRO A 166 -1.50 -3.56 0.87
N GLU A 167 -2.80 -3.71 0.55
CA GLU A 167 -3.89 -3.27 1.43
C GLU A 167 -3.81 -3.89 2.85
N GLN A 168 -3.53 -5.19 2.94
CA GLN A 168 -3.40 -5.87 4.24
C GLN A 168 -2.16 -5.39 5.00
N TRP A 169 -1.04 -5.23 4.28
CA TRP A 169 0.19 -4.69 4.84
C TRP A 169 -0.02 -3.29 5.43
N ARG A 170 -0.69 -2.38 4.71
CA ARG A 170 -1.02 -1.04 5.21
C ARG A 170 -1.85 -1.08 6.48
N ARG A 171 -2.89 -1.91 6.51
CA ARG A 171 -3.76 -2.07 7.68
C ARG A 171 -2.93 -2.47 8.90
N ASN A 172 -2.08 -3.48 8.74
CA ASN A 172 -1.23 -4.01 9.80
C ASN A 172 -0.12 -3.02 10.22
N TYR A 173 0.46 -2.28 9.29
CA TYR A 173 1.46 -1.25 9.58
C TYR A 173 0.90 -0.14 10.48
N TRP A 174 -0.35 0.28 10.26
CA TRP A 174 -1.00 1.28 11.11
C TRP A 174 -1.39 0.75 12.50
N HIS A 175 -1.69 -0.54 12.65
CA HIS A 175 -1.87 -1.13 13.99
C HIS A 175 -0.56 -1.10 14.78
N TYR A 176 0.53 -1.55 14.16
CA TYR A 176 1.86 -1.49 14.76
C TYR A 176 2.27 -0.07 15.17
N LYS A 177 2.09 0.91 14.28
CA LYS A 177 2.41 2.31 14.57
C LYS A 177 1.60 2.94 15.71
N ARG A 178 0.43 2.39 16.03
CA ARG A 178 -0.39 2.79 17.18
C ARG A 178 -0.12 1.96 18.43
N GLY A 179 0.95 1.16 18.44
CA GLY A 179 1.29 0.26 19.54
C GLY A 179 0.23 -0.82 19.75
N LYS A 180 -0.37 -1.36 18.67
CA LYS A 180 -1.34 -2.46 18.75
C LYS A 180 -0.88 -3.67 17.94
N ASP A 181 -1.04 -4.85 18.51
CA ASP A 181 -0.86 -6.13 17.82
C ASP A 181 -1.98 -6.34 16.78
N ARG A 182 -1.84 -7.38 15.93
CA ARG A 182 -2.79 -7.70 14.85
C ARG A 182 -4.22 -7.96 15.34
N ASP A 183 -4.39 -8.40 16.58
CA ASP A 183 -5.68 -8.64 17.23
C ASP A 183 -6.25 -7.38 17.93
N GLY A 184 -5.56 -6.24 17.83
CA GLY A 184 -5.99 -4.97 18.40
C GLY A 184 -5.58 -4.75 19.86
N ARG A 185 -4.93 -5.71 20.52
CA ARG A 185 -4.39 -5.54 21.88
C ARG A 185 -3.18 -4.59 21.87
N PRO A 186 -2.93 -3.84 22.96
CA PRO A 186 -1.71 -3.06 23.09
C PRO A 186 -0.46 -3.95 22.94
N HIS A 187 0.49 -3.50 22.12
CA HIS A 187 1.78 -4.15 21.94
C HIS A 187 2.57 -4.00 23.25
N GLN A 188 2.95 -5.13 23.86
CA GLN A 188 3.78 -5.12 25.06
C GLN A 188 5.26 -5.18 24.68
N GLU A 189 6.03 -4.24 25.23
CA GLU A 189 7.48 -4.18 25.09
C GLU A 189 8.10 -5.52 25.56
N GLY A 190 8.88 -6.16 24.69
CA GLY A 190 9.47 -7.48 24.96
C GLY A 190 8.74 -8.70 24.38
N ARG A 191 7.52 -8.56 23.83
CA ARG A 191 6.93 -9.62 22.99
C ARG A 191 7.51 -9.55 21.58
N PRO A 192 7.98 -10.68 20.99
CA PRO A 192 8.40 -10.68 19.61
C PRO A 192 7.23 -10.25 18.74
N SER A 193 7.36 -9.05 18.17
CA SER A 193 6.40 -8.52 17.22
C SER A 193 6.33 -9.51 16.06
N ILE A 194 5.21 -10.21 15.90
CA ILE A 194 4.94 -11.16 14.80
C ILE A 194 4.86 -10.45 13.43
N HIS A 195 5.18 -9.17 13.39
CA HIS A 195 5.34 -8.39 12.19
C HIS A 195 6.60 -8.84 11.43
N PRO A 196 6.51 -9.07 10.11
CA PRO A 196 7.66 -9.49 9.28
C PRO A 196 8.73 -8.38 9.12
N LEU A 197 8.72 -7.33 9.94
CA LEU A 197 9.45 -6.09 9.70
C LEU A 197 10.63 -5.81 10.62
N VAL A 198 10.81 -6.45 11.78
CA VAL A 198 11.99 -6.20 12.60
C VAL A 198 12.41 -7.47 13.34
N THR A 199 13.27 -8.27 12.72
CA THR A 199 14.25 -9.03 13.50
C THR A 199 15.51 -8.18 13.49
N LEU A 200 15.65 -7.32 14.50
CA LEU A 200 16.96 -6.77 14.83
C LEU A 200 17.74 -7.96 15.39
N VAL A 201 18.51 -8.64 14.54
CA VAL A 201 19.53 -9.56 15.05
C VAL A 201 20.61 -8.66 15.64
N LEU A 202 20.53 -8.40 16.95
CA LEU A 202 21.65 -7.88 17.69
C LEU A 202 22.73 -8.97 17.67
N VAL A 203 23.66 -8.86 16.73
CA VAL A 203 24.90 -9.62 16.78
C VAL A 203 25.76 -8.94 17.83
N ASN A 204 25.69 -9.40 19.08
CA ASN A 204 26.67 -9.02 20.09
C ASN A 204 28.02 -9.58 19.64
N ARG A 205 28.91 -8.71 19.16
CA ARG A 205 30.34 -9.02 19.04
C ARG A 205 30.95 -8.85 20.42
N SER A 206 31.12 -9.94 21.16
CA SER A 206 32.06 -9.95 22.27
C SER A 206 33.47 -10.07 21.67
N VAL A 207 34.33 -9.10 21.96
CA VAL A 207 35.76 -9.16 21.63
C VAL A 207 36.44 -9.70 22.88
N ASP A 208 36.67 -11.01 22.93
CA ASP A 208 37.45 -11.59 24.03
C ASP A 208 38.92 -11.22 23.82
N GLN A 209 39.45 -10.37 24.71
CA GLN A 209 40.87 -10.07 24.78
C GLN A 209 41.59 -11.33 25.30
N VAL A 210 42.34 -12.00 24.43
CA VAL A 210 43.21 -13.11 24.82
C VAL A 210 44.39 -12.53 25.59
N GLN A 211 44.43 -12.72 26.90
CA GLN A 211 45.62 -12.45 27.70
C GLN A 211 46.78 -13.31 27.21
N GLY A 212 47.88 -12.65 26.86
CA GLY A 212 49.01 -13.23 26.16
C GLY A 212 49.75 -14.31 26.95
N SER A 213 50.17 -15.35 26.22
CA SER A 213 51.22 -16.27 26.66
C SER A 213 52.56 -15.79 26.11
N LYS A 214 53.57 -15.74 26.97
CA LYS A 214 54.94 -15.33 26.65
C LYS A 214 55.59 -16.38 25.74
N ASN A 215 55.51 -16.19 24.43
CA ASN A 215 56.56 -16.63 23.53
C ASN A 215 56.46 -15.86 22.20
N GLY A 216 57.59 -15.35 21.73
CA GLY A 216 57.72 -14.34 20.67
C GLY A 216 57.18 -14.72 19.29
N GLN A 217 55.85 -14.67 19.12
CA GLN A 217 55.20 -14.72 17.82
C GLN A 217 54.09 -13.66 17.73
N ARG A 218 54.12 -12.87 16.65
CA ARG A 218 53.18 -11.75 16.40
C ARG A 218 51.73 -12.26 16.40
N PRO A 219 50.79 -11.62 17.10
CA PRO A 219 49.42 -12.11 17.18
C PRO A 219 48.67 -11.84 15.86
N GLY A 220 48.27 -12.92 15.19
CA GLY A 220 47.29 -12.88 14.11
C GLY A 220 45.87 -12.83 14.68
N SER A 221 45.13 -11.76 14.40
CA SER A 221 43.70 -11.63 14.72
C SER A 221 42.89 -12.69 13.96
N ARG A 222 42.33 -13.68 14.66
CA ARG A 222 41.27 -14.56 14.12
C ARG A 222 39.92 -14.12 14.69
N ILE A 223 39.07 -13.58 13.82
CA ILE A 223 37.66 -13.31 14.15
C ILE A 223 36.89 -14.63 14.06
N ARG A 224 36.62 -15.27 15.21
CA ARG A 224 35.61 -16.36 15.26
C ARG A 224 34.22 -15.74 15.34
N THR A 225 33.40 -15.98 14.32
CA THR A 225 31.97 -15.64 14.35
C THR A 225 31.21 -16.88 14.82
N THR A 226 30.88 -16.95 16.10
CA THR A 226 29.98 -17.99 16.61
C THR A 226 28.53 -17.55 16.37
N ILE A 227 27.81 -18.27 15.50
CA ILE A 227 26.38 -18.04 15.26
C ILE A 227 25.60 -19.01 16.15
N THR A 228 25.10 -18.53 17.28
CA THR A 228 24.18 -19.32 18.11
C THR A 228 22.76 -19.13 17.57
N ILE A 229 22.19 -20.19 17.00
CA ILE A 229 20.78 -20.22 16.57
C ILE A 229 19.97 -20.87 17.69
N THR A 230 19.35 -20.07 18.55
CA THR A 230 18.39 -20.57 19.53
C THR A 230 17.04 -20.77 18.84
N THR A 231 16.61 -22.02 18.66
CA THR A 231 15.24 -22.32 18.27
C THR A 231 14.42 -22.48 19.54
N ASN A 232 13.33 -21.71 19.68
CA ASN A 232 12.38 -21.93 20.78
C ASN A 232 11.63 -23.23 20.51
N ARG A 233 12.13 -24.31 21.12
CA ARG A 233 11.38 -25.55 21.30
C ARG A 233 10.29 -25.25 22.33
N THR A 234 9.03 -25.34 21.90
CA THR A 234 7.88 -25.32 22.80
C THR A 234 7.68 -26.76 23.27
N ASP A 235 8.33 -27.15 24.37
CA ASP A 235 7.92 -28.35 25.09
C ASP A 235 6.81 -27.96 26.06
N ARG A 236 5.63 -28.55 25.85
CA ARG A 236 4.56 -28.63 26.84
C ARG A 236 4.93 -29.74 27.82
N GLY A 237 4.81 -29.44 29.10
CA GLY A 237 4.93 -30.37 30.23
C GLY A 237 4.75 -29.57 31.50
#